data_AF-A0A0D8JF71-F1
#
_entry.id   AF-A0A0D8JF71-F1
#
_cell.length_a   1.000
_cell.length_b   1.000
_cell.length_c   1.000
_cell.angle_alpha   90.00
_cell.angle_beta   90.00
_cell.angle_gamma   90.00
#
_symmetry.space_group_name_H-M   'P 1'
#
loop_
_entity.id
_entity.type
_entity.pdbx_description
1 polymer ?
#
loop_
_entity_poly.entity_id
_entity_poly.type
_entity_poly.pdbx_seq_one_letter_code
_entity_poly.pdbx_strand_id
1 'polypeptide(L)' 'MKTNITIYIVSLVILMAGIILTVENPDSGRMQMIAGGVTFLGLTLNILGFTLRIRQKRN' A
#
# COMPACT_ATOMS: atom_id res chain seq x y z
N MET A 1 -1.76 19.01 4.20
CA MET A 1 -2.84 18.05 4.54
C MET A 1 -3.36 17.24 3.34
N LYS A 2 -3.74 17.86 2.21
CA LYS A 2 -4.31 17.13 1.04
C LYS A 2 -3.40 16.01 0.51
N THR A 3 -2.10 16.25 0.37
CA THR A 3 -1.12 15.25 -0.13
C THR A 3 -1.02 14.00 0.76
N ASN A 4 -1.09 14.12 2.09
CA ASN A 4 -1.00 12.96 2.99
C ASN A 4 -2.24 12.06 2.86
N ILE A 5 -3.41 12.68 2.63
CA ILE A 5 -4.66 11.94 2.39
C ILE A 5 -4.58 11.22 1.05
N THR A 6 -4.03 11.86 0.01
CA THR A 6 -3.81 11.22 -1.29
C THR A 6 -2.88 10.01 -1.18
N ILE A 7 -1.73 10.15 -0.51
CA ILE A 7 -0.79 9.03 -0.31
C ILE A 7 -1.46 7.88 0.45
N TYR A 8 -2.23 8.21 1.50
CA TYR A 8 -2.96 7.21 2.27
C TYR A 8 -3.99 6.46 1.41
N ILE A 9 -4.82 7.16 0.65
CA ILE A 9 -5.83 6.53 -0.22
C ILE A 9 -5.16 5.65 -1.28
N VAL A 10 -4.11 6.15 -1.96
CA VAL A 10 -3.37 5.39 -2.97
C VAL A 10 -2.76 4.12 -2.35
N SER A 11 -2.20 4.22 -1.14
CA SER A 11 -1.64 3.05 -0.45
C SER A 11 -2.69 1.98 -0.15
N LEU A 12 -3.92 2.36 0.22
CA LEU A 12 -5.01 1.42 0.47
C LEU A 12 -5.48 0.72 -0.81
N VAL A 13 -5.58 1.45 -1.91
CA VAL A 13 -5.94 0.86 -3.22
C VAL A 13 -4.89 -0.17 -3.65
N ILE A 14 -3.61 0.16 -3.49
CA ILE A 14 -2.51 -0.76 -3.80
C ILE A 14 -2.57 -2.00 -2.90
N LEU A 15 -2.84 -1.85 -1.60
CA LEU A 15 -3.00 -2.98 -0.68
C LEU A 15 -4.17 -3.88 -1.07
N MET A 16 -5.33 -3.30 -1.40
CA MET A 16 -6.47 -4.07 -1.89
C MET A 16 -6.13 -4.82 -3.17
N ALA A 17 -5.43 -4.19 -4.12
CA ALA A 17 -4.99 -4.86 -5.34
C ALA A 17 -4.08 -6.07 -5.03
N GLY A 18 -3.13 -5.92 -4.11
CA GLY A 18 -2.28 -7.04 -3.68
C GLY A 18 -3.08 -8.20 -3.11
N ILE A 19 -4.05 -7.92 -2.23
CA ILE A 19 -4.94 -8.93 -1.63
C ILE A 19 -5.77 -9.63 -2.71
N ILE A 20 -6.38 -8.87 -3.63
CA ILE A 20 -7.19 -9.41 -4.73
C ILE A 20 -6.33 -10.35 -5.59
N LEU A 21 -5.12 -9.94 -5.96
CA LEU A 21 -4.21 -10.77 -6.77
C LEU A 21 -3.88 -12.10 -6.07
N THR A 22 -3.63 -12.08 -4.76
CA THR A 22 -3.38 -13.30 -3.96
C THR A 22 -4.60 -14.21 -3.90
N VAL A 23 -5.81 -13.65 -3.75
CA VAL A 23 -7.05 -14.41 -3.61
C VAL A 23 -7.53 -14.98 -4.95
N GLU A 24 -7.42 -14.22 -6.04
CA GLU A 24 -7.86 -14.64 -7.37
C GLU A 24 -6.89 -15.62 -8.04
N ASN A 25 -5.61 -15.60 -7.67
CA ASN A 25 -4.58 -16.43 -8.29
C ASN A 25 -3.77 -17.23 -7.25
N PRO A 26 -4.44 -18.06 -6.41
CA PRO A 26 -3.80 -18.72 -5.28
C PRO A 26 -2.63 -19.62 -5.67
N ASP A 27 -2.78 -20.37 -6.77
CA ASP A 27 -1.81 -21.40 -7.20
C ASP A 27 -0.71 -20.87 -8.14
N SER A 28 -0.80 -19.60 -8.56
CA SER A 28 0.17 -19.03 -9.50
C SER A 28 1.34 -18.41 -8.74
N GLY A 29 2.47 -19.13 -8.69
CA GLY A 29 3.69 -18.63 -8.03
C GLY A 29 4.18 -17.28 -8.56
N ARG A 30 3.99 -17.00 -9.86
CA ARG A 30 4.29 -15.68 -10.45
C ARG A 30 3.35 -14.60 -9.93
N MET A 31 2.05 -14.88 -9.86
CA MET A 31 1.09 -13.91 -9.34
C MET A 31 1.27 -13.68 -7.86
N GLN A 32 1.65 -14.70 -7.08
CA GLN A 32 1.98 -14.53 -5.67
C GLN A 32 3.20 -13.63 -5.45
N MET A 33 4.25 -13.76 -6.29
CA MET A 33 5.39 -12.84 -6.23
C MET A 33 4.98 -11.39 -6.53
N ILE A 34 4.15 -11.19 -7.56
CA ILE A 34 3.63 -9.86 -7.92
C ILE A 34 2.78 -9.31 -6.78
N ALA A 35 1.84 -10.09 -6.26
CA ALA A 35 0.96 -9.72 -5.16
C ALA A 35 1.75 -9.35 -3.89
N GLY A 36 2.79 -10.10 -3.56
CA GLY A 36 3.71 -9.78 -2.47
C GLY A 36 4.42 -8.44 -2.68
N GLY A 37 4.95 -8.19 -3.88
CA GLY A 37 5.58 -6.91 -4.22
C GLY A 37 4.61 -5.72 -4.16
N VAL A 38 3.41 -5.88 -4.70
CA VAL A 38 2.33 -4.88 -4.66
C VAL A 38 1.92 -4.58 -3.22
N THR A 39 1.71 -5.62 -2.40
CA THR A 39 1.36 -5.49 -0.99
C THR A 39 2.47 -4.77 -0.20
N PHE A 40 3.73 -5.12 -0.44
CA PHE A 40 4.88 -4.46 0.20
C PHE A 40 4.97 -2.96 -0.16
N LEU A 41 4.75 -2.61 -1.43
CA LEU A 41 4.71 -1.21 -1.87
C LEU A 41 3.57 -0.44 -1.21
N GLY A 42 2.38 -1.03 -1.15
CA GLY A 42 1.21 -0.44 -0.49
C GLY A 42 1.47 -0.18 1.00
N LEU A 43 2.03 -1.15 1.71
CA LEU A 43 2.41 -1.01 3.13
C LEU A 43 3.44 0.11 3.34
N THR A 44 4.47 0.14 2.51
CA THR A 44 5.53 1.16 2.57
C THR A 44 4.96 2.57 2.39
N LEU A 45 4.11 2.76 1.38
CA LEU A 45 3.44 4.04 1.14
C LEU A 45 2.52 4.45 2.31
N ASN A 46 1.85 3.48 2.92
CA ASN A 46 1.00 3.74 4.08
C ASN A 46 1.80 4.25 5.28
N ILE A 47 2.92 3.58 5.60
CA ILE A 47 3.84 3.98 6.69
C ILE A 47 4.45 5.36 6.40
N LEU A 48 4.86 5.62 5.16
CA LEU A 48 5.39 6.93 4.76
C LEU A 48 4.35 8.03 4.92
N GLY A 49 3.12 7.80 4.46
CA GLY A 49 2.02 8.74 4.62
C GLY A 49 1.72 9.06 6.09
N PHE A 50 1.75 8.05 6.96
CA PHE A 50 1.59 8.21 8.40
C PHE A 50 2.74 9.01 9.03
N THR A 51 3.99 8.68 8.68
CA THR A 51 5.19 9.36 9.21
C THR A 51 5.22 10.82 8.82
N LEU A 52 4.88 11.15 7.56
CA LEU A 52 4.78 12.53 7.08
C LEU A 52 3.69 13.31 7.80
N ARG A 53 2.54 12.68 8.09
CA ARG A 53 1.47 13.28 8.88
C ARG A 53 1.93 13.62 10.29
N ILE A 54 2.66 12.73 10.95
CA ILE A 54 3.20 12.99 12.31
C ILE A 54 4.19 14.15 12.29
N ARG A 55 5.13 14.17 11.33
CA ARG A 55 6.11 15.27 11.21
C ARG A 55 5.42 16.62 11.00
N GLN A 56 4.39 16.69 10.16
CA GLN A 56 3.62 17.92 9.95
C GLN A 56 2.84 18.38 11.17
N LYS A 57 2.42 17.48 12.06
CA LYS A 57 1.72 17.85 13.31
C LYS A 57 2.69 18.41 14.37
N ARG A 58 3.98 18.08 14.28
CA ARG A 58 5.01 18.44 15.26
C ARG A 58 5.66 19.80 14.98
N ASN A 59 5.63 20.26 13.74
CA ASN A 59 6.04 21.61 13.32
C ASN A 59 4.85 22.56 13.34
#